data_AF-A0A923TKY7-F1
#
_entry.id   AF-A0A923TKY7-F1
#
_cell.length_a   1.000
_cell.length_b   1.000
_cell.length_c   1.000
_cell.angle_alpha   90.00
_cell.angle_beta   90.00
_cell.angle_gamma   90.00
#
_symmetry.space_group_name_H-M   'P 1'
#
loop_
_entity.id
_entity.type
_entity.pdbx_description
1 polymer ?
#
loop_
_entity_poly.entity_id
_entity_poly.type
_entity_poly.pdbx_seq_one_letter_code
_entity_poly.pdbx_strand_id
1 'polypeptide(L)'
;MRSQLKNKVDSETSVPGKEWWREGVRFQCQGSGKCCTSHGEFGFVFMTLEDRKRMAKVLNMRVSEFTKKHCQKAGGIYHLIEVKGQPDCKFLEGVRCGVYEGRPTQCRTWPFWPEVMSPKAWKKDVVEFCPGVGKGPLIPAEEIERILNEQAKSENGFGT
;
A
#
# COMPACT_ATOMS: atom_id res chain seq x y z
N MET A 1 21.63 0.49 40.83
CA MET A 1 21.44 1.17 39.53
C MET A 1 21.93 0.25 38.42
N ARG A 2 21.21 0.22 37.28
CA ARG A 2 21.35 -0.66 36.08
C ARG A 2 20.58 -1.98 36.22
N SER A 3 19.28 -1.96 35.96
CA SER A 3 18.65 -2.02 34.62
C SER A 3 19.03 -3.30 33.87
N GLN A 4 18.15 -4.30 33.93
CA GLN A 4 17.99 -5.30 32.88
C GLN A 4 16.50 -5.53 32.65
N LEU A 5 15.86 -4.59 31.95
CA LEU A 5 14.63 -4.84 31.23
C LEU A 5 15.02 -5.51 29.91
N LYS A 6 14.99 -6.85 29.90
CA LYS A 6 14.94 -7.62 28.66
C LYS A 6 13.50 -7.58 28.16
N ASN A 7 13.17 -6.54 27.40
CA ASN A 7 11.94 -6.53 26.61
C ASN A 7 12.14 -7.49 25.44
N LYS A 8 11.55 -8.67 25.58
CA LYS A 8 11.31 -9.62 24.51
C LYS A 8 10.38 -8.90 23.52
N VAL A 9 10.86 -8.68 22.30
CA VAL A 9 10.03 -8.25 21.18
C VAL A 9 9.11 -9.42 20.88
N ASP A 10 7.85 -9.30 21.29
CA ASP A 10 6.79 -10.25 20.94
C ASP A 10 6.51 -10.10 19.44
N SER A 11 7.08 -11.02 18.67
CA SER A 11 6.65 -11.31 17.32
C SER A 11 5.26 -11.97 17.38
N GLU A 12 4.21 -11.15 17.42
CA GLU A 12 2.84 -11.63 17.24
C GLU A 12 2.66 -12.09 15.79
N THR A 13 2.98 -13.36 15.57
CA THR A 13 2.56 -14.14 14.41
C THR A 13 1.06 -14.34 14.54
N SER A 14 0.31 -13.89 13.52
CA SER A 14 -1.15 -14.03 13.43
C SER A 14 -1.56 -15.50 13.54
N VAL A 15 -2.34 -15.82 14.58
CA VAL A 15 -2.98 -17.13 14.72
C VAL A 15 -4.07 -17.26 13.65
N PRO A 16 -4.02 -18.26 12.75
CA PRO A 16 -5.06 -18.44 11.73
C PRO A 16 -6.42 -18.71 12.38
N GLY A 17 -7.43 -17.88 12.08
CA GLY A 17 -8.83 -18.12 12.48
C GLY A 17 -9.46 -17.10 13.43
N LYS A 18 -8.73 -16.06 13.87
CA LYS A 18 -9.21 -14.99 14.79
C LYS A 18 -9.09 -13.57 14.23
N GLU A 19 -8.93 -13.43 12.92
CA GLU A 19 -8.78 -12.15 12.28
C GLU A 19 -10.10 -11.35 12.31
N TRP A 20 -10.04 -10.09 12.73
CA TRP A 20 -11.22 -9.26 12.96
C TRP A 20 -12.05 -8.98 11.69
N TRP A 21 -11.44 -9.14 10.52
CA TRP A 21 -12.05 -8.88 9.22
C TRP A 21 -12.75 -10.11 8.62
N ARG A 22 -12.83 -11.24 9.35
CA ARG A 22 -13.49 -12.48 8.86
C ARG A 22 -14.99 -12.35 8.59
N GLU A 23 -15.65 -11.37 9.19
CA GLU A 23 -17.06 -11.04 8.89
C GLU A 23 -17.20 -10.07 7.70
N GLY A 24 -16.07 -9.72 7.07
CA GLY A 24 -15.98 -8.74 6.00
C GLY A 24 -15.80 -7.31 6.50
N VAL A 25 -15.42 -6.43 5.57
CA VAL A 25 -15.16 -5.01 5.86
C VAL A 25 -15.91 -4.16 4.84
N ARG A 26 -16.73 -3.21 5.30
CA ARG A 26 -17.35 -2.25 4.38
C ARG A 26 -16.31 -1.28 3.86
N PHE A 27 -16.12 -1.25 2.56
CA PHE A 27 -15.15 -0.36 1.94
C PHE A 27 -15.55 0.05 0.51
N GLN A 28 -15.33 1.33 0.21
CA GLN A 28 -15.36 1.86 -1.15
C GLN A 28 -14.37 3.00 -1.30
N CYS A 29 -13.45 2.91 -2.27
CA CYS A 29 -12.55 4.00 -2.57
C CYS A 29 -13.35 5.26 -2.94
N GLN A 30 -13.08 6.38 -2.26
CA GLN A 30 -13.77 7.66 -2.49
C GLN A 30 -13.03 8.55 -3.49
N GLY A 31 -11.93 8.07 -4.08
CA GLY A 31 -11.07 8.89 -4.94
C GLY A 31 -10.54 10.14 -4.24
N SER A 32 -10.25 10.04 -2.94
CA SER A 32 -9.92 11.19 -2.09
C SER A 32 -8.45 11.61 -2.14
N GLY A 33 -7.59 10.84 -2.80
CA GLY A 33 -6.15 11.13 -2.88
C GLY A 33 -5.38 10.95 -1.57
N LYS A 34 -6.05 10.75 -0.43
CA LYS A 34 -5.39 10.62 0.88
C LYS A 34 -4.38 9.46 0.97
N CYS A 35 -4.57 8.37 0.22
CA CYS A 35 -3.59 7.28 0.13
C CYS A 35 -2.36 7.62 -0.74
N CYS A 36 -2.40 8.73 -1.48
CA CYS A 36 -1.31 9.25 -2.29
C CYS A 36 -0.44 10.25 -1.52
N THR A 37 -0.81 10.60 -0.28
CA THR A 37 -0.07 11.52 0.58
C THR A 37 0.52 10.74 1.75
N SER A 38 1.82 10.90 2.01
CA SER A 38 2.44 10.34 3.22
C SER A 38 1.93 11.06 4.46
N HIS A 39 1.49 10.30 5.47
CA HIS A 39 1.00 10.81 6.76
C HIS A 39 2.04 10.64 7.88
N GLY A 40 3.33 10.59 7.54
CA GLY A 40 4.40 10.36 8.51
C GLY A 40 5.68 9.86 7.86
N GLU A 41 6.33 8.87 8.48
CA GLU A 41 7.59 8.30 8.00
C GLU A 41 7.45 7.72 6.59
N PHE A 42 8.49 7.96 5.79
CA PHE A 42 8.65 7.67 4.38
C PHE A 42 7.99 6.35 3.94
N GLY A 43 6.87 6.46 3.21
CA GLY A 43 6.20 5.33 2.58
C GLY A 43 6.58 5.25 1.11
N PHE A 44 7.54 4.39 0.77
CA PHE A 44 7.82 4.12 -0.64
C PHE A 44 6.65 3.41 -1.30
N VAL A 45 6.35 3.81 -2.54
CA VAL A 45 5.48 3.05 -3.44
C VAL A 45 6.36 2.10 -4.25
N PHE A 46 6.43 0.85 -3.82
CA PHE A 46 7.22 -0.18 -4.48
C PHE A 46 6.58 -0.64 -5.79
N MET A 47 7.42 -1.09 -6.71
CA MET A 47 7.07 -1.28 -8.11
C MET A 47 7.60 -2.60 -8.64
N THR A 48 6.70 -3.55 -8.92
CA THR A 48 7.03 -4.74 -9.71
C THR A 48 7.25 -4.37 -11.19
N LEU A 49 7.69 -5.32 -12.02
CA LEU A 49 7.70 -5.14 -13.47
C LEU A 49 6.29 -4.92 -14.03
N GLU A 50 5.30 -5.64 -13.52
CA GLU A 50 3.90 -5.52 -13.98
C GLU A 50 3.29 -4.16 -13.58
N ASP A 51 3.64 -3.61 -12.43
CA ASP A 51 3.28 -2.24 -12.04
C ASP A 51 3.81 -1.21 -13.04
N ARG A 52 5.10 -1.32 -13.37
CA ARG A 52 5.75 -0.41 -14.32
C ARG A 52 5.13 -0.54 -15.71
N LYS A 53 4.78 -1.76 -16.16
CA LYS A 53 4.05 -1.98 -17.41
C LYS A 53 2.67 -1.30 -17.41
N ARG A 54 1.89 -1.45 -16.34
CA ARG A 54 0.57 -0.83 -16.20
C ARG A 54 0.64 0.69 -16.24
N MET A 55 1.52 1.29 -15.43
CA MET A 55 1.65 2.75 -15.39
C MET A 55 2.21 3.31 -16.70
N ALA A 56 3.18 2.64 -17.32
CA ALA A 56 3.70 3.03 -18.63
C ALA A 56 2.61 3.04 -19.71
N LYS A 57 1.71 2.04 -19.69
CA LYS A 57 0.56 1.96 -20.61
C LYS A 57 -0.38 3.16 -20.45
N VAL A 58 -0.73 3.52 -19.21
CA VAL A 58 -1.61 4.69 -18.94
C VAL A 58 -0.96 6.00 -19.40
N LEU A 59 0.35 6.12 -19.21
CA LEU A 59 1.11 7.31 -19.63
C LEU A 59 1.55 7.26 -21.11
N ASN A 60 1.09 6.26 -21.87
CA ASN A 60 1.42 6.05 -23.28
C ASN A 60 2.93 6.11 -23.59
N MET A 61 3.74 5.43 -22.78
CA MET A 61 5.19 5.39 -22.93
C MET A 61 5.76 3.97 -22.83
N ARG A 62 7.03 3.82 -23.24
CA ARG A 62 7.73 2.53 -23.10
C ARG A 62 8.01 2.22 -21.63
N VAL A 63 7.98 0.94 -21.26
CA VAL A 63 8.27 0.49 -19.88
C VAL A 63 9.67 0.91 -19.42
N SER A 64 10.66 0.86 -20.30
CA SER A 64 12.03 1.31 -20.02
C SER A 64 12.11 2.81 -19.75
N GLU A 65 11.37 3.61 -20.50
CA GLU A 65 11.26 5.06 -20.29
C GLU A 65 10.57 5.37 -18.96
N PHE A 66 9.44 4.71 -18.68
CA PHE A 66 8.74 4.84 -17.40
C PHE A 66 9.67 4.53 -16.23
N THR A 67 10.36 3.39 -16.30
CA THR A 67 11.30 2.96 -15.25
C THR A 67 12.39 4.01 -15.03
N LYS A 68 12.99 4.53 -16.10
CA LYS A 68 14.06 5.54 -16.03
C LYS A 68 13.58 6.88 -15.46
N LYS A 69 12.37 7.31 -15.82
CA LYS A 69 11.84 8.64 -15.49
C LYS A 69 11.09 8.71 -14.16
N HIS A 70 10.51 7.60 -13.73
CA HIS A 70 9.60 7.58 -12.58
C HIS A 70 10.01 6.64 -11.45
N CYS A 71 10.97 5.74 -11.67
CA CYS A 71 11.42 4.81 -10.64
C CYS A 71 12.89 4.99 -10.29
N GLN A 72 13.25 4.65 -9.07
CA GLN A 72 14.63 4.40 -8.64
C GLN A 72 14.74 3.02 -8.00
N LYS A 73 15.96 2.50 -7.88
CA LYS A 73 16.22 1.18 -7.33
C LYS A 73 17.02 1.32 -6.02
N ALA A 74 16.48 0.80 -4.93
CA ALA A 74 17.14 0.75 -3.62
C ALA A 74 17.04 -0.67 -3.06
N GLY A 75 18.17 -1.24 -2.59
CA GLY A 75 18.19 -2.60 -2.03
C GLY A 75 17.71 -3.69 -3.01
N GLY A 76 17.84 -3.49 -4.32
CA GLY A 76 17.31 -4.42 -5.32
C GLY A 76 15.88 -4.16 -5.77
N ILE A 77 15.14 -3.26 -5.09
CA ILE A 77 13.71 -3.06 -5.27
C ILE A 77 13.48 -1.75 -6.02
N TYR A 78 12.63 -1.78 -7.05
CA TYR A 78 12.17 -0.54 -7.69
C TYR A 78 11.06 0.09 -6.87
N HIS A 79 11.11 1.42 -6.74
CA HIS A 79 10.03 2.20 -6.17
C HIS A 79 9.87 3.52 -6.92
N LEU A 80 8.72 4.17 -6.78
CA LEU A 80 8.51 5.50 -7.35
C LEU A 80 9.48 6.51 -6.73
N ILE A 81 10.02 7.39 -7.56
CA ILE A 81 10.83 8.53 -7.12
C ILE A 81 9.91 9.49 -6.35
N GLU A 82 10.28 9.77 -5.10
CA GLU A 82 9.62 10.78 -4.27
C GLU A 82 10.06 12.19 -4.68
N VAL A 83 9.16 13.17 -4.49
CA VAL A 83 9.51 14.58 -4.70
C VAL A 83 10.07 15.13 -3.40
N LYS A 84 11.36 15.48 -3.39
CA LYS A 84 12.05 15.96 -2.19
C LYS A 84 11.30 17.14 -1.56
N GLY A 85 10.95 17.00 -0.28
CA GLY A 85 10.25 18.03 0.48
C GLY A 85 8.74 18.09 0.25
N GLN A 86 8.16 17.13 -0.49
CA GLN A 86 6.71 17.01 -0.68
C GLN A 86 6.22 15.65 -0.15
N PRO A 87 5.13 15.62 0.64
CA PRO A 87 4.57 14.37 1.14
C PRO A 87 3.75 13.62 0.08
N ASP A 88 3.39 14.28 -1.01
CA ASP A 88 2.51 13.75 -2.04
C ASP A 88 3.27 12.90 -3.07
N CYS A 89 2.62 11.82 -3.49
CA CYS A 89 3.01 11.06 -4.65
C CYS A 89 3.05 11.98 -5.87
N LYS A 90 4.10 11.86 -6.69
CA LYS A 90 4.30 12.66 -7.91
C LYS A 90 3.16 12.57 -8.95
N PHE A 91 2.25 11.62 -8.80
CA PHE A 91 1.09 11.42 -9.67
C PHE A 91 -0.23 11.85 -9.01
N LEU A 92 -0.19 12.53 -7.86
CA LEU A 92 -1.37 13.18 -7.29
C LEU A 92 -1.66 14.47 -8.08
N GLU A 93 -2.88 14.56 -8.61
CA GLU A 93 -3.39 15.72 -9.33
C GLU A 93 -4.58 16.30 -8.55
N GLY A 94 -4.35 17.40 -7.84
CA GLY A 94 -5.30 17.93 -6.88
C GLY A 94 -5.59 16.91 -5.79
N VAL A 95 -6.79 16.33 -5.79
CA VAL A 95 -7.22 15.32 -4.80
C VAL A 95 -7.38 13.92 -5.39
N ARG A 96 -6.92 13.69 -6.63
CA ARG A 96 -7.08 12.41 -7.33
C ARG A 96 -5.77 11.91 -7.93
N CYS A 97 -5.60 10.60 -8.00
CA CYS A 97 -4.45 10.02 -8.69
C CYS A 97 -4.61 10.22 -10.21
N GLY A 98 -3.68 10.92 -10.85
CA GLY A 98 -3.66 11.16 -12.30
C GLY A 98 -3.44 9.90 -13.14
N VAL A 99 -3.01 8.80 -12.51
CA VAL A 99 -2.78 7.48 -13.13
C VAL A 99 -3.64 6.39 -12.47
N TYR A 100 -4.87 6.74 -12.07
CA TYR A 100 -5.74 5.88 -11.25
C TYR A 100 -5.94 4.45 -11.82
N GLU A 101 -6.13 4.32 -13.13
CA GLU A 101 -6.29 3.03 -13.83
C GLU A 101 -4.99 2.21 -13.89
N GLY A 102 -3.85 2.89 -13.77
CA GLY A 102 -2.52 2.28 -13.82
C GLY A 102 -1.93 2.02 -12.46
N ARG A 103 -2.67 2.28 -11.36
CA ARG A 103 -2.16 2.20 -9.99
C ARG A 103 -1.36 0.91 -9.76
N PRO A 104 -0.20 1.00 -9.07
CA PRO A 104 0.57 -0.19 -8.72
C PRO A 104 -0.21 -1.04 -7.72
N THR A 105 0.20 -2.30 -7.55
CA THR A 105 -0.45 -3.28 -6.67
C THR A 105 -0.66 -2.69 -5.28
N GLN A 106 0.39 -2.15 -4.65
CA GLN A 106 0.31 -1.47 -3.35
C GLN A 106 -0.80 -0.40 -3.31
N CYS A 107 -0.90 0.47 -4.31
CA CYS A 107 -1.97 1.49 -4.34
C CYS A 107 -3.37 0.94 -4.66
N ARG A 108 -3.48 -0.25 -5.27
CA ARG A 108 -4.77 -0.90 -5.59
C ARG A 108 -5.29 -1.72 -4.42
N THR A 109 -4.39 -2.33 -3.66
CA THR A 109 -4.70 -3.19 -2.51
C THR A 109 -4.98 -2.38 -1.24
N TRP A 110 -4.64 -1.07 -1.20
CA TRP A 110 -5.02 -0.20 -0.09
C TRP A 110 -6.54 -0.18 0.13
N PRO A 111 -7.05 -0.33 1.37
CA PRO A 111 -6.29 -0.33 2.64
C PRO A 111 -5.94 -1.73 3.20
N PHE A 112 -6.13 -2.81 2.44
CA PHE A 112 -5.94 -4.17 2.92
C PHE A 112 -4.49 -4.65 2.76
N TRP A 113 -3.53 -3.92 3.34
CA TRP A 113 -2.13 -4.35 3.37
C TRP A 113 -1.84 -5.23 4.59
N PRO A 114 -1.02 -6.28 4.47
CA PRO A 114 -0.69 -7.16 5.58
C PRO A 114 -0.28 -6.43 6.86
N GLU A 115 0.54 -5.37 6.77
CA GLU A 115 1.03 -4.65 7.96
C GLU A 115 -0.05 -3.88 8.74
N VAL A 116 -1.16 -3.52 8.10
CA VAL A 116 -2.25 -2.75 8.74
C VAL A 116 -3.48 -3.60 9.10
N MET A 117 -3.46 -4.91 8.87
CA MET A 117 -4.60 -5.78 9.17
C MET A 117 -4.72 -6.20 10.64
N SER A 118 -3.83 -5.79 11.54
CA SER A 118 -4.09 -5.93 12.99
C SER A 118 -5.16 -4.92 13.43
N PRO A 119 -6.04 -5.22 14.41
CA PRO A 119 -7.08 -4.26 14.84
C PRO A 119 -6.50 -2.90 15.27
N LYS A 120 -5.34 -2.92 15.92
CA LYS A 120 -4.64 -1.73 16.39
C LYS A 120 -4.10 -0.90 15.22
N ALA A 121 -3.39 -1.53 14.29
CA ALA A 121 -2.84 -0.85 13.12
C ALA A 121 -3.95 -0.35 12.19
N TRP A 122 -5.00 -1.14 11.94
CA TRP A 122 -6.15 -0.72 11.15
C TRP A 122 -6.80 0.55 11.71
N LYS A 123 -7.04 0.58 13.02
CA LYS A 123 -7.64 1.76 13.66
C LYS A 123 -6.76 3.00 13.53
N LYS A 124 -5.46 2.85 13.75
CA LYS A 124 -4.50 3.96 13.75
C LYS A 124 -4.15 4.43 12.34
N ASP A 125 -3.77 3.51 11.46
CA ASP A 125 -3.11 3.82 10.19
C ASP A 125 -4.08 3.80 9.00
N VAL A 126 -5.27 3.20 9.15
CA VAL A 126 -6.28 3.15 8.08
C VAL A 126 -7.49 4.04 8.40
N VAL A 127 -8.16 3.84 9.54
CA VAL A 127 -9.41 4.55 9.85
C VAL A 127 -9.20 6.06 9.96
N GLU A 128 -8.06 6.52 10.49
CA GLU A 128 -7.76 7.97 10.60
C GLU A 128 -7.61 8.64 9.23
N PHE A 129 -7.08 7.93 8.22
CA PHE A 129 -6.68 8.55 6.96
C PHE A 129 -7.57 8.18 5.77
N CYS A 130 -8.25 7.03 5.80
CA CYS A 130 -8.99 6.50 4.67
C CYS A 130 -10.51 6.73 4.81
N PRO A 131 -11.10 7.70 4.07
CA PRO A 131 -12.52 8.03 4.18
C PRO A 131 -13.45 6.97 3.54
N GLY A 132 -12.87 5.97 2.89
CA GLY A 132 -13.59 4.85 2.29
C GLY A 132 -14.00 3.76 3.28
N VAL A 133 -13.40 3.73 4.48
CA VAL A 133 -13.74 2.75 5.51
C VAL A 133 -15.18 2.95 5.99
N GLY A 134 -15.93 1.85 6.09
CA GLY A 134 -17.33 1.88 6.48
C GLY A 134 -18.30 2.34 5.38
N LYS A 135 -17.82 2.57 4.16
CA LYS A 135 -18.63 3.01 3.00
C LYS A 135 -18.82 1.88 2.00
N GLY A 136 -19.90 1.97 1.21
CA GLY A 136 -20.17 1.06 0.10
C GLY A 136 -20.39 -0.41 0.49
N PRO A 137 -20.04 -1.35 -0.41
CA PRO A 137 -20.35 -2.76 -0.23
C PRO A 137 -19.52 -3.40 0.90
N LEU A 138 -20.04 -4.50 1.43
CA LEU A 138 -19.28 -5.38 2.31
C LEU A 138 -18.29 -6.17 1.45
N ILE A 139 -16.99 -5.97 1.68
CA ILE A 139 -15.94 -6.78 1.06
C ILE A 139 -15.84 -8.08 1.88
N PRO A 140 -16.12 -9.25 1.29
CA PRO A 140 -16.14 -10.52 2.02
C PRO A 140 -14.71 -10.98 2.37
N ALA A 141 -14.59 -11.88 3.36
CA ALA A 141 -13.29 -12.33 3.86
C ALA A 141 -12.42 -12.97 2.78
N GLU A 142 -13.02 -13.75 1.86
CA GLU A 142 -12.31 -14.41 0.77
C GLU A 142 -11.69 -13.40 -0.20
N GLU A 143 -12.37 -12.27 -0.41
CA GLU A 143 -11.86 -11.16 -1.23
C GLU A 143 -10.71 -10.45 -0.52
N ILE A 144 -10.84 -10.20 0.79
CA ILE A 144 -9.77 -9.61 1.60
C ILE A 144 -8.53 -10.51 1.58
N GLU A 145 -8.70 -11.83 1.76
CA GLU A 145 -7.61 -12.81 1.64
C GLU A 145 -6.96 -12.76 0.25
N ARG A 146 -7.74 -12.61 -0.82
CA ARG A 146 -7.18 -12.47 -2.17
C ARG A 146 -6.32 -11.21 -2.29
N ILE A 147 -6.80 -10.07 -1.78
CA ILE A 147 -6.08 -8.79 -1.82
C ILE A 147 -4.78 -8.86 -1.00
N LEU A 148 -4.83 -9.45 0.19
CA LEU A 148 -3.66 -9.65 1.04
C LEU A 148 -2.61 -10.53 0.36
N ASN A 149 -3.05 -11.61 -0.28
CA ASN A 149 -2.17 -12.50 -1.04
C ASN A 149 -1.60 -11.81 -2.30
N GLU A 150 -2.36 -10.95 -2.97
CA GLU A 150 -1.87 -10.14 -4.10
C GLU A 150 -0.76 -9.18 -3.63
N GLN A 151 -0.98 -8.48 -2.52
CA GLN A 151 0.00 -7.58 -1.93
C GLN A 151 1.28 -8.31 -1.53
N ALA A 152 1.16 -9.38 -0.74
CA ALA A 152 2.32 -10.17 -0.30
C ALA A 152 3.11 -10.78 -1.47
N LYS A 153 2.42 -11.24 -2.52
CA LYS A 153 3.09 -11.72 -3.75
C LYS A 153 3.87 -10.61 -4.46
N SER A 154 3.34 -9.39 -4.48
CA SER A 154 4.05 -8.26 -5.08
C SER A 154 5.35 -7.96 -4.34
N GLU A 155 5.32 -8.07 -3.01
CA GLU A 155 6.47 -7.84 -2.14
C GLU A 155 7.53 -8.94 -2.24
N ASN A 156 7.11 -10.20 -2.39
CA ASN A 156 8.02 -11.32 -2.62
C ASN A 156 8.76 -11.22 -3.96
N GLY A 157 8.19 -10.51 -4.94
CA GLY A 157 8.81 -10.24 -6.24
C GLY A 157 9.80 -9.07 -6.23
N PHE A 158 10.03 -8.44 -5.08
CA PHE A 158 10.97 -7.34 -4.96
C PHE A 158 12.41 -7.87 -5.02
N GLY A 159 13.19 -7.41 -6.00
CA GLY A 159 14.59 -7.81 -6.18
C GLY A 159 14.87 -8.68 -7.41
N THR A 160 13.85 -9.33 -7.97
CA THR A 160 13.91 -10.09 -9.23
C THR A 160 13.58 -9.22 -10.43
#